data_AF-G3W0E4-F1
#
_entry.id   AF-G3W0E4-F1
#
_cell.length_a   1.000
_cell.length_b   1.000
_cell.length_c   1.000
_cell.angle_alpha   90.00
_cell.angle_beta   90.00
_cell.angle_gamma   90.00
#
_symmetry.space_group_name_H-M   'P 1'
#
loop_
_entity.id
_entity.type
_entity.pdbx_description
1 polymer ?
#
loop_
_entity_poly.entity_id
_entity_poly.type
_entity_poly.pdbx_seq_one_letter_code
_entity_poly.pdbx_strand_id
1 'polypeptide(L)'
;MGWEPLPPTSPRPVWDKGRDRPFISKLWAPWGPGLALGLPLFPAPQNAEAALRVCPLQEINMGQRCSDTRGIIFEDVVVPKENVLVGEGSGFKIAMGAFDKTRPPVAAGAVGLAQRALDEATKYALERKTFGRHLVEHQAVAFLLAEMAMKVELARMGYQRAAWEVDSGRRNTYYASIAKAFAGDIANQLATDAVQIFGGNGFNSEYPVEKLMRDAKIYQIYEGTAQIQRLIIAREHIGKYKN
;
A
#
# COMPACT_ATOMS: atom_id res chain seq x y z
N MET A 1 27.30 -22.32 16.21
CA MET A 1 27.62 -20.98 15.68
C MET A 1 26.70 -20.00 16.39
N GLY A 2 27.28 -19.10 17.17
CA GLY A 2 26.60 -18.33 18.21
C GLY A 2 25.56 -17.35 17.68
N TRP A 3 24.46 -17.24 18.42
CA TRP A 3 23.44 -16.22 18.27
C TRP A 3 23.80 -15.10 19.24
N GLU A 4 24.31 -13.97 18.75
CA GLU A 4 24.48 -12.76 19.56
C GLU A 4 23.23 -11.89 19.46
N PRO A 5 22.69 -11.37 20.58
CA PRO A 5 21.60 -10.41 20.55
C PRO A 5 22.12 -9.02 20.18
N LEU A 6 21.50 -8.39 19.18
CA LEU A 6 21.84 -7.03 18.75
C LEU A 6 21.48 -5.98 19.83
N PRO A 7 22.30 -4.92 20.03
CA PRO A 7 22.07 -3.87 21.02
C PRO A 7 20.95 -2.90 20.58
N PRO A 8 20.36 -2.13 21.54
CA PRO A 8 19.24 -1.24 21.27
C PRO A 8 19.73 -0.02 20.49
N THR A 9 19.54 -0.04 19.17
CA THR A 9 19.89 1.09 18.30
C THR A 9 18.60 1.81 17.86
N SER A 10 18.71 3.12 17.68
CA SER A 10 17.69 4.04 17.18
C SER A 10 16.91 3.47 15.98
N PRO A 11 15.64 3.87 15.77
CA PRO A 11 14.83 3.30 14.71
C PRO A 11 15.47 3.56 13.35
N ARG A 12 15.87 2.48 12.69
CA ARG A 12 16.30 2.48 11.29
C ARG A 12 15.05 2.38 10.42
N PRO A 13 14.69 3.39 9.62
CA PRO A 13 13.61 3.25 8.65
C PRO A 13 14.00 2.23 7.58
N VAL A 14 13.14 1.22 7.45
CA VAL A 14 13.23 0.19 6.42
C VAL A 14 12.06 0.41 5.46
N TRP A 15 12.29 0.29 4.15
CA TRP A 15 11.29 0.41 3.07
C TRP A 15 10.90 1.84 2.64
N ASP A 16 11.88 2.71 2.34
CA ASP A 16 11.60 4.03 1.72
C ASP A 16 11.56 3.95 0.19
N LYS A 17 10.68 4.72 -0.47
CA LYS A 17 10.43 4.67 -1.93
C LYS A 17 10.86 5.96 -2.67
N GLY A 18 11.62 5.83 -3.77
CA GLY A 18 11.66 6.81 -4.88
C GLY A 18 12.86 7.79 -4.98
N ARG A 19 14.09 7.31 -5.20
CA ARG A 19 15.30 8.18 -5.25
C ARG A 19 15.64 8.87 -6.58
N ASP A 20 15.22 8.39 -7.76
CA ASP A 20 15.73 8.94 -9.05
C ASP A 20 15.27 10.38 -9.40
N ARG A 21 14.69 11.11 -8.44
CA ARG A 21 14.25 12.52 -8.56
C ARG A 21 14.55 13.25 -7.25
N PRO A 22 14.84 14.57 -7.25
CA PRO A 22 15.13 15.31 -6.02
C PRO A 22 13.98 15.16 -5.02
N PHE A 23 14.26 14.54 -3.86
CA PHE A 23 13.24 14.14 -2.90
C PHE A 23 13.55 14.66 -1.50
N ILE A 24 12.52 15.19 -0.83
CA ILE A 24 12.51 15.48 0.59
C ILE A 24 11.85 14.28 1.26
N SER A 25 12.61 13.45 1.98
CA SER A 25 12.02 12.38 2.79
C SER A 25 11.48 12.95 4.10
N LYS A 26 10.35 12.40 4.54
CA LYS A 26 9.68 12.75 5.79
C LYS A 26 10.08 11.72 6.86
N LEU A 27 10.94 12.12 7.79
CA LEU A 27 11.43 11.24 8.87
C LEU A 27 10.54 11.29 10.12
N TRP A 28 10.34 10.14 10.75
CA TRP A 28 9.75 10.04 12.09
C TRP A 28 10.79 9.47 13.06
N ALA A 29 11.15 10.21 14.11
CA ALA A 29 12.12 9.75 15.12
C ALA A 29 11.60 9.98 16.55
N PRO A 30 11.75 9.01 17.47
CA PRO A 30 11.37 9.18 18.87
C PRO A 30 12.30 10.17 19.56
N TRP A 31 11.73 11.00 20.43
CA TRP A 31 12.48 11.90 21.31
C TRP A 31 12.44 11.36 22.75
N GLY A 32 13.59 10.95 23.28
CA GLY A 32 13.75 10.45 24.66
C GLY A 32 13.44 8.96 24.90
N PRO A 33 13.96 8.37 25.99
CA PRO A 33 13.68 6.99 26.37
C PRO A 33 12.26 6.88 26.95
N GLY A 34 11.30 6.56 26.09
CA GLY A 34 9.93 6.23 26.48
C GLY A 34 8.93 7.34 26.20
N LEU A 35 8.36 7.36 24.99
CA LEU A 35 6.93 7.54 24.71
C LEU A 35 6.74 7.57 23.18
N ALA A 36 5.93 6.65 22.66
CA ALA A 36 5.60 6.54 21.24
C ALA A 36 4.68 7.67 20.70
N LEU A 37 4.64 8.83 21.34
CA LEU A 37 3.63 9.88 21.11
C LEU A 37 4.18 11.21 20.57
N GLY A 38 5.49 11.34 20.34
CA GLY A 38 6.08 12.59 19.84
C GLY A 38 7.16 12.37 18.80
N LEU A 39 6.77 12.17 17.54
CA LEU A 39 7.70 11.96 16.42
C LEU A 39 7.89 13.24 15.59
N PRO A 40 8.76 14.20 15.91
CA PRO A 40 9.00 15.35 15.05
C PRO A 40 9.24 14.90 13.60
N LEU A 41 8.58 15.59 12.66
CA LEU A 41 8.68 15.30 11.23
C LEU A 41 9.70 16.26 10.63
N PHE A 42 10.74 15.72 10.00
CA PHE A 42 11.82 16.49 9.40
C PHE A 42 11.89 16.27 7.89
N PRO A 43 12.12 17.31 7.07
CA PRO A 43 12.71 17.17 5.75
C PRO A 43 14.18 16.75 5.89
N ALA A 44 14.59 15.63 5.27
CA ALA A 44 15.99 15.21 5.30
C ALA A 44 16.89 16.23 4.57
N PRO A 45 18.01 16.67 5.19
CA PRO A 45 18.95 17.59 4.54
C PRO A 45 19.72 16.90 3.40
N GLN A 46 19.82 17.58 2.26
CA GLN A 46 20.49 17.07 1.05
C GLN A 46 22.02 17.03 1.15
N ASN A 47 22.62 17.78 2.08
CA ASN A 47 24.08 18.01 2.14
C ASN A 47 24.77 17.45 3.40
N ALA A 48 24.16 16.47 4.09
CA ALA A 48 24.81 15.76 5.20
C ALA A 48 25.45 14.44 4.69
N GLU A 49 26.39 14.54 3.75
CA GLU A 49 26.99 13.39 3.05
C GLU A 49 27.68 12.37 3.97
N ALA A 50 28.02 12.74 5.22
CA ALA A 50 28.61 11.83 6.19
C ALA A 50 27.59 11.08 7.07
N ALA A 51 26.41 11.66 7.29
CA ALA A 51 25.46 11.26 8.34
C ALA A 51 24.18 10.57 7.80
N LEU A 52 23.80 10.87 6.56
CA LEU A 52 22.66 10.23 5.89
C LEU A 52 23.17 9.22 4.86
N ARG A 53 22.99 7.92 5.13
CA ARG A 53 23.40 6.85 4.21
C ARG A 53 22.20 6.10 3.66
N VAL A 54 21.98 6.18 2.36
CA VAL A 54 20.99 5.34 1.67
C VAL A 54 21.65 4.02 1.30
N CYS A 55 20.99 2.89 1.58
CA CYS A 55 21.50 1.58 1.17
C CYS A 55 21.72 1.58 -0.36
N PRO A 56 22.94 1.28 -0.85
CA PRO A 56 23.23 1.32 -2.29
C PRO A 56 22.47 0.23 -3.06
N LEU A 57 22.10 -0.87 -2.38
CA LEU A 57 21.34 -1.96 -2.96
C LEU A 57 19.84 -1.69 -2.82
N GLN A 58 19.13 -1.81 -3.95
CA GLN A 58 17.67 -1.83 -3.97
C GLN A 58 17.17 -3.18 -3.46
N GLU A 59 16.12 -3.16 -2.64
CA GLU A 59 15.47 -4.37 -2.13
C GLU A 59 14.83 -5.18 -3.28
N ILE A 60 15.11 -6.48 -3.32
CA ILE A 60 14.54 -7.40 -4.30
C ILE A 60 13.21 -7.92 -3.79
N ASN A 61 12.13 -7.23 -4.16
CA ASN A 61 10.77 -7.57 -3.76
C ASN A 61 10.06 -8.51 -4.74
N MET A 62 9.03 -9.19 -4.26
CA MET A 62 8.17 -10.05 -5.08
C MET A 62 7.46 -9.28 -6.20
N GLY A 63 6.88 -8.11 -5.88
CA GLY A 63 6.10 -7.27 -6.78
C GLY A 63 6.51 -5.80 -6.70
N GLN A 64 5.98 -4.97 -7.60
CA GLN A 64 6.35 -3.57 -7.79
C GLN A 64 7.87 -3.37 -7.95
N ARG A 65 8.54 -4.28 -8.67
CA ARG A 65 10.00 -4.37 -8.78
C ARG A 65 10.68 -3.13 -9.38
N CYS A 66 9.96 -2.35 -10.17
CA CYS A 66 10.46 -1.08 -10.71
C CYS A 66 10.38 0.07 -9.69
N SER A 67 9.68 -0.11 -8.56
CA SER A 67 9.69 0.85 -7.47
C SER A 67 11.00 0.72 -6.71
N ASP A 68 11.83 1.76 -6.75
CA ASP A 68 13.02 1.85 -5.92
C ASP A 68 12.61 1.80 -4.45
N THR A 69 13.09 0.79 -3.72
CA THR A 69 12.78 0.60 -2.30
C THR A 69 14.06 0.25 -1.54
N ARG A 70 14.38 1.01 -0.49
CA ARG A 70 15.69 0.93 0.18
C ARG A 70 15.60 1.16 1.68
N GLY A 71 16.59 0.69 2.42
CA GLY A 71 16.87 1.14 3.78
C GLY A 71 17.59 2.50 3.78
N ILE A 72 17.27 3.34 4.75
CA ILE A 72 17.99 4.60 5.00
C ILE A 72 18.51 4.59 6.43
N ILE A 73 19.79 4.91 6.58
CA ILE A 73 20.50 4.97 7.85
C ILE A 73 20.77 6.44 8.18
N PHE A 74 20.42 6.80 9.41
CA PHE A 74 20.68 8.11 10.00
C PHE A 74 21.69 7.91 11.13
N GLU A 75 22.92 8.37 10.93
CA GLU A 75 24.03 8.31 11.88
C GLU A 75 24.46 9.74 12.23
N ASP A 76 24.15 10.21 13.43
CA ASP A 76 24.50 11.56 13.92
C ASP A 76 24.05 12.71 13.00
N VAL A 77 22.90 12.55 12.34
CA VAL A 77 22.29 13.58 11.48
C VAL A 77 21.80 14.75 12.32
N VAL A 78 22.45 15.91 12.17
CA VAL A 78 22.00 17.17 12.77
C VAL A 78 20.89 17.77 11.92
N VAL A 79 19.74 18.05 12.52
CA VAL A 79 18.60 18.68 11.86
C VAL A 79 18.31 20.04 12.50
N PRO A 80 18.28 21.14 11.72
CA PRO A 80 17.95 22.47 12.23
C PRO A 80 16.54 22.54 12.84
N LYS A 81 16.33 23.41 13.83
CA LYS A 81 15.04 23.51 14.53
C LYS A 81 13.92 23.99 13.60
N GLU A 82 14.24 24.85 12.63
CA GLU A 82 13.31 25.32 11.60
C GLU A 82 12.75 24.20 10.71
N ASN A 83 13.39 23.03 10.70
CA ASN A 83 12.92 21.86 9.97
C ASN A 83 11.90 21.02 10.76
N VAL A 84 11.62 21.36 12.03
CA VAL A 84 10.58 20.70 12.83
C VAL A 84 9.21 21.15 12.35
N LEU A 85 8.42 20.22 11.80
CA LEU A 85 7.08 20.55 11.34
C LEU A 85 6.10 20.74 12.51
N VAL A 86 5.44 21.91 12.52
CA VAL A 86 4.45 22.38 13.52
C VAL A 86 5.06 22.61 14.91
N GLY A 87 5.70 21.60 15.47
CA GLY A 87 6.33 21.66 16.79
C GLY A 87 6.61 20.26 17.33
N GLU A 88 7.44 20.20 18.36
CA GLU A 88 7.75 18.96 19.08
C GLU A 88 6.47 18.29 19.59
N GLY A 89 6.42 16.96 19.52
CA GLY A 89 5.23 16.18 19.92
C GLY A 89 4.12 16.08 18.88
N SER A 90 4.08 16.94 17.85
CA SER A 90 2.98 16.96 16.85
C SER A 90 3.03 15.81 15.83
N GLY A 91 4.14 15.08 15.81
CA GLY A 91 4.45 14.02 14.88
C GLY A 91 3.37 13.03 14.56
N PHE A 92 2.96 12.28 15.59
CA PHE A 92 2.01 11.20 15.43
C PHE A 92 0.68 11.70 14.81
N LYS A 93 0.22 12.87 15.23
CA LYS A 93 -0.99 13.51 14.69
C LYS A 93 -0.83 13.88 13.21
N ILE A 94 0.33 14.40 12.82
CA ILE A 94 0.64 14.71 11.42
C ILE A 94 0.69 13.43 10.59
N ALA A 95 1.31 12.36 11.09
CA ALA A 95 1.38 11.06 10.43
C ALA A 95 -0.03 10.50 10.17
N MET A 96 -0.86 10.49 11.21
CA MET A 96 -2.24 10.00 11.11
C MET A 96 -3.08 10.86 10.18
N GLY A 97 -2.92 12.19 10.21
CA GLY A 97 -3.60 13.10 9.30
C GLY A 97 -3.15 12.97 7.85
N ALA A 98 -1.90 12.57 7.59
CA ALA A 98 -1.43 12.28 6.25
C ALA A 98 -2.11 11.04 5.66
N PHE A 99 -2.31 9.99 6.46
CA PHE A 99 -2.96 8.76 6.00
C PHE A 99 -4.40 8.95 5.53
N ASP A 100 -5.13 9.90 6.11
CA ASP A 100 -6.48 10.27 5.65
C ASP A 100 -6.47 10.77 4.18
N LYS A 101 -5.36 11.37 3.73
CA LYS A 101 -5.16 11.82 2.34
C LYS A 101 -4.48 10.79 1.44
N THR A 102 -3.59 9.95 1.98
CA THR A 102 -2.81 8.99 1.15
C THR A 102 -3.49 7.64 0.94
N ARG A 103 -4.35 7.19 1.86
CA ARG A 103 -5.05 5.90 1.73
C ARG A 103 -6.03 5.83 0.55
N PRO A 104 -6.84 6.87 0.22
CA PRO A 104 -7.73 6.79 -0.93
C PRO A 104 -6.98 6.61 -2.27
N PRO A 105 -5.89 7.34 -2.57
CA PRO A 105 -5.05 7.07 -3.75
C PRO A 105 -4.43 5.67 -3.77
N VAL A 106 -3.99 5.13 -2.63
CA VAL A 106 -3.47 3.76 -2.55
C VAL A 106 -4.56 2.74 -2.88
N ALA A 107 -5.78 2.94 -2.36
CA ALA A 107 -6.94 2.12 -2.71
C ALA A 107 -7.28 2.21 -4.21
N ALA A 108 -7.21 3.41 -4.79
CA ALA A 108 -7.38 3.61 -6.23
C ALA A 108 -6.33 2.85 -7.07
N GLY A 109 -5.07 2.81 -6.61
CA GLY A 109 -4.02 2.00 -7.23
C GLY A 109 -4.34 0.49 -7.20
N ALA A 110 -4.86 -0.02 -6.08
CA ALA A 110 -5.33 -1.39 -5.97
C ALA A 110 -6.48 -1.68 -6.94
N VAL A 111 -7.45 -0.76 -7.06
CA VAL A 111 -8.56 -0.88 -8.02
C VAL A 111 -8.06 -0.85 -9.46
N GLY A 112 -7.07 -0.03 -9.79
CA GLY A 112 -6.46 -0.02 -11.13
C GLY A 112 -5.81 -1.36 -11.50
N LEU A 113 -5.10 -1.99 -10.55
CA LEU A 113 -4.56 -3.34 -10.73
C LEU A 113 -5.68 -4.37 -10.90
N ALA A 114 -6.71 -4.32 -10.06
CA ALA A 114 -7.85 -5.22 -10.12
C ALA A 114 -8.64 -5.10 -11.44
N GLN A 115 -8.85 -3.89 -11.92
CA GLN A 115 -9.45 -3.63 -13.24
C GLN A 115 -8.60 -4.23 -14.35
N ARG A 116 -7.28 -4.05 -14.30
CA ARG A 116 -6.39 -4.65 -15.30
C ARG A 116 -6.48 -6.18 -15.28
N ALA A 117 -6.56 -6.80 -14.11
CA ALA A 117 -6.74 -8.25 -13.99
C ALA A 117 -8.06 -8.72 -14.61
N LEU A 118 -9.16 -8.00 -14.36
CA LEU A 118 -10.47 -8.26 -14.96
C LEU A 118 -10.45 -8.12 -16.50
N ASP A 119 -9.82 -7.06 -17.01
CA ASP A 119 -9.76 -6.80 -18.45
C ASP A 119 -9.00 -7.91 -19.19
N GLU A 120 -7.82 -8.31 -18.67
CA GLU A 120 -7.02 -9.38 -19.24
C GLU A 120 -7.78 -10.72 -19.19
N ALA A 121 -8.39 -11.04 -18.04
CA ALA A 121 -9.16 -12.27 -17.87
C ALA A 121 -10.36 -12.34 -18.83
N THR A 122 -11.08 -11.23 -18.98
CA THR A 122 -12.25 -11.15 -19.86
C THR A 122 -11.85 -11.33 -21.33
N LYS A 123 -10.80 -10.62 -21.78
CA LYS A 123 -10.28 -10.75 -23.15
C LYS A 123 -9.85 -12.18 -23.46
N TYR A 124 -9.05 -12.78 -22.58
CA TYR A 124 -8.59 -14.16 -22.78
C TYR A 124 -9.75 -15.16 -22.79
N ALA A 125 -10.74 -14.97 -21.91
CA ALA A 125 -11.91 -15.84 -21.87
C ALA A 125 -12.79 -15.75 -23.12
N LEU A 126 -12.81 -14.61 -23.81
CA LEU A 126 -13.51 -14.40 -25.08
C LEU A 126 -12.77 -15.04 -26.26
N GLU A 127 -11.46 -15.24 -26.19
CA GLU A 127 -10.66 -15.82 -27.27
C GLU A 127 -10.47 -17.32 -27.11
N ARG A 128 -10.14 -17.77 -25.90
CA ARG A 128 -9.77 -19.16 -25.63
C ARG A 128 -10.99 -20.07 -25.68
N LYS A 129 -10.84 -21.23 -26.32
CA LYS A 129 -11.85 -22.30 -26.36
C LYS A 129 -11.41 -23.55 -25.62
N THR A 130 -12.34 -24.17 -24.92
CA THR A 130 -12.22 -25.54 -24.37
C THR A 130 -13.56 -26.24 -24.53
N PHE A 131 -13.54 -27.56 -24.77
CA PHE A 131 -14.76 -28.35 -25.00
C PHE A 131 -15.66 -27.74 -26.10
N GLY A 132 -15.04 -27.18 -27.15
CA GLY A 132 -15.75 -26.61 -28.30
C GLY A 132 -16.38 -25.23 -28.10
N ARG A 133 -16.29 -24.63 -26.90
CA ARG A 133 -16.90 -23.34 -26.55
C ARG A 133 -15.86 -22.36 -26.01
N HIS A 134 -16.13 -21.06 -26.13
CA HIS A 134 -15.33 -20.03 -25.48
C HIS A 134 -15.39 -20.17 -23.96
N LEU A 135 -14.33 -19.76 -23.25
CA LEU A 135 -14.31 -19.88 -21.79
C LEU A 135 -15.47 -19.13 -21.13
N VAL A 136 -15.83 -17.95 -21.65
CA VAL A 136 -16.99 -17.17 -21.15
C VAL A 136 -18.32 -17.91 -21.21
N GLU A 137 -18.46 -18.93 -22.07
CA GLU A 137 -19.70 -19.72 -22.20
C GLU A 137 -19.80 -20.82 -21.14
N HIS A 138 -18.71 -21.11 -20.42
CA HIS A 138 -18.74 -21.99 -19.26
C HIS A 138 -19.23 -21.20 -18.05
N GLN A 139 -20.38 -21.60 -17.49
CA GLN A 139 -21.05 -20.86 -16.40
C GLN A 139 -20.12 -20.53 -15.22
N ALA A 140 -19.22 -21.44 -14.85
CA ALA A 140 -18.25 -21.21 -13.77
C ALA A 140 -17.32 -20.01 -14.05
N VAL A 141 -16.88 -19.82 -15.30
CA VAL A 141 -16.06 -18.68 -15.71
C VAL A 141 -16.90 -17.41 -15.77
N ALA A 142 -18.12 -17.50 -16.29
CA ALA A 142 -19.04 -16.35 -16.34
C ALA A 142 -19.35 -15.81 -14.93
N PHE A 143 -19.60 -16.69 -13.96
CA PHE A 143 -19.83 -16.32 -12.57
C PHE A 143 -18.60 -15.68 -11.94
N LEU A 144 -17.41 -16.23 -12.21
CA LEU A 144 -16.16 -15.65 -11.75
C LEU A 144 -15.97 -14.22 -12.29
N LEU A 145 -16.15 -14.00 -13.60
CA LEU A 145 -16.07 -12.67 -14.20
C LEU A 145 -17.13 -11.70 -13.62
N ALA A 146 -18.34 -12.18 -13.36
CA ALA A 146 -19.39 -11.37 -12.74
C ALA A 146 -19.00 -10.92 -11.32
N GLU A 147 -18.47 -11.82 -10.49
CA GLU A 147 -17.98 -11.46 -9.16
C GLU A 147 -16.80 -10.48 -9.22
N MET A 148 -15.87 -10.68 -10.16
CA MET A 148 -14.75 -9.78 -10.36
C MET A 148 -15.24 -8.37 -10.70
N ALA A 149 -16.19 -8.24 -11.63
CA ALA A 149 -16.78 -6.96 -12.01
C ALA A 149 -17.47 -6.25 -10.83
N MET A 150 -18.29 -6.98 -10.06
CA MET A 150 -18.95 -6.44 -8.86
C MET A 150 -17.93 -5.88 -7.85
N LYS A 151 -16.86 -6.63 -7.58
CA LYS A 151 -15.82 -6.25 -6.61
C LYS A 151 -15.07 -5.00 -7.07
N VAL A 152 -14.76 -4.87 -8.35
CA VAL A 152 -14.09 -3.68 -8.91
C VAL A 152 -14.96 -2.43 -8.75
N GLU A 153 -16.25 -2.51 -9.12
CA GLU A 153 -17.15 -1.35 -9.00
C GLU A 153 -17.35 -0.92 -7.55
N LEU A 154 -17.55 -1.88 -6.64
CA LEU A 154 -17.68 -1.58 -5.22
C LEU A 154 -16.41 -0.95 -4.63
N ALA A 155 -15.24 -1.46 -5.00
CA ALA A 155 -13.97 -0.90 -4.54
C ALA A 155 -13.72 0.50 -5.11
N ARG A 156 -14.13 0.74 -6.36
CA ARG A 156 -14.06 2.05 -7.01
C ARG A 156 -14.88 3.10 -6.26
N MET A 157 -16.16 2.79 -6.01
CA MET A 157 -17.04 3.66 -5.23
C MET A 157 -16.50 3.88 -3.80
N GLY A 158 -15.90 2.84 -3.20
CA GLY A 158 -15.28 2.92 -1.88
C GLY A 158 -14.20 4.00 -1.78
N TYR A 159 -13.22 3.99 -2.69
CA TYR A 159 -12.17 5.03 -2.64
C TYR A 159 -12.68 6.40 -3.08
N GLN A 160 -13.64 6.48 -4.02
CA GLN A 160 -14.25 7.75 -4.43
C GLN A 160 -14.97 8.42 -3.27
N ARG A 161 -15.72 7.65 -2.47
CA ARG A 161 -16.34 8.15 -1.24
C ARG A 161 -15.29 8.67 -0.26
N ALA A 162 -14.22 7.92 -0.03
CA ALA A 162 -13.17 8.33 0.90
C ALA A 162 -12.45 9.62 0.44
N ALA A 163 -12.16 9.74 -0.85
CA ALA A 163 -11.57 10.94 -1.44
C ALA A 163 -12.51 12.16 -1.31
N TRP A 164 -13.78 11.99 -1.67
CA TRP A 164 -14.76 13.07 -1.58
C TRP A 164 -14.96 13.59 -0.14
N GLU A 165 -14.93 12.72 0.86
CA GLU A 165 -15.02 13.12 2.27
C GLU A 165 -13.89 14.07 2.69
N VAL A 166 -12.64 13.75 2.31
CA VAL A 166 -11.49 14.60 2.65
C VAL A 166 -11.48 15.90 1.85
N ASP A 167 -11.87 15.87 0.58
CA ASP A 167 -12.01 17.07 -0.25
C ASP A 167 -13.13 18.00 0.26
N SER A 168 -14.16 17.42 0.88
CA SER A 168 -15.23 18.16 1.55
C SER A 168 -14.85 18.70 2.94
N GLY A 169 -13.58 18.58 3.34
CA GLY A 169 -13.09 19.05 4.65
C GLY A 169 -13.54 18.20 5.84
N ARG A 170 -14.10 17.01 5.60
CA ARG A 170 -14.52 16.09 6.68
C ARG A 170 -13.45 15.05 6.95
N ARG A 171 -13.33 14.64 8.22
CA ARG A 171 -12.43 13.56 8.61
C ARG A 171 -12.91 12.25 7.98
N ASN A 172 -12.08 11.64 7.13
CA ASN A 172 -12.46 10.48 6.32
C ASN A 172 -11.88 9.15 6.84
N THR A 173 -11.20 9.11 8.00
CA THR A 173 -10.48 7.93 8.52
C THR A 173 -11.26 6.62 8.38
N TYR A 174 -12.57 6.62 8.70
CA TYR A 174 -13.44 5.45 8.55
C TYR A 174 -13.54 4.96 7.10
N TYR A 175 -13.90 5.86 6.17
CA TYR A 175 -14.06 5.51 4.76
C TYR A 175 -12.73 5.20 4.08
N ALA A 176 -11.66 5.92 4.43
CA ALA A 176 -10.32 5.69 3.92
C ALA A 176 -9.80 4.29 4.28
N SER A 177 -10.01 3.85 5.53
CA SER A 177 -9.64 2.50 5.96
C SER A 177 -10.52 1.41 5.35
N ILE A 178 -11.82 1.63 5.18
CA ILE A 178 -12.70 0.70 4.44
C ILE A 178 -12.20 0.52 3.01
N ALA A 179 -12.00 1.64 2.29
CA ALA A 179 -11.55 1.61 0.91
C ALA A 179 -10.21 0.88 0.76
N LYS A 180 -9.23 1.18 1.62
CA LYS A 180 -7.91 0.54 1.57
C LYS A 180 -7.98 -0.95 1.86
N ALA A 181 -8.72 -1.35 2.89
CA ALA A 181 -8.88 -2.76 3.24
C ALA A 181 -9.56 -3.54 2.11
N PHE A 182 -10.72 -3.07 1.65
CA PHE A 182 -11.51 -3.76 0.64
C PHE A 182 -10.80 -3.81 -0.72
N ALA A 183 -10.25 -2.69 -1.19
CA ALA A 183 -9.53 -2.64 -2.47
C ALA A 183 -8.27 -3.51 -2.44
N GLY A 184 -7.53 -3.54 -1.31
CA GLY A 184 -6.37 -4.40 -1.16
C GLY A 184 -6.71 -5.89 -1.19
N ASP A 185 -7.81 -6.28 -0.54
CA ASP A 185 -8.27 -7.67 -0.50
C ASP A 185 -8.76 -8.14 -1.88
N ILE A 186 -9.62 -7.35 -2.55
CA ILE A 186 -10.15 -7.73 -3.87
C ILE A 186 -9.08 -7.68 -4.97
N ALA A 187 -8.09 -6.78 -4.89
CA ALA A 187 -6.98 -6.78 -5.85
C ALA A 187 -6.16 -8.07 -5.80
N ASN A 188 -5.97 -8.66 -4.60
CA ASN A 188 -5.31 -9.96 -4.46
C ASN A 188 -6.17 -11.08 -5.05
N GLN A 189 -7.45 -11.11 -4.70
CA GLN A 189 -8.38 -12.12 -5.21
C GLN A 189 -8.46 -12.10 -6.75
N LEU A 190 -8.72 -10.93 -7.34
CA LEU A 190 -8.90 -10.78 -8.78
C LEU A 190 -7.64 -11.09 -9.58
N ALA A 191 -6.46 -10.77 -9.04
CA ALA A 191 -5.22 -11.12 -9.72
C ALA A 191 -5.00 -12.65 -9.75
N THR A 192 -5.34 -13.36 -8.68
CA THR A 192 -5.31 -14.82 -8.66
C THR A 192 -6.39 -15.44 -9.55
N ASP A 193 -7.61 -14.90 -9.55
CA ASP A 193 -8.69 -15.35 -10.42
C ASP A 193 -8.33 -15.17 -11.91
N ALA A 194 -7.66 -14.07 -12.25
CA ALA A 194 -7.16 -13.83 -13.61
C ALA A 194 -6.11 -14.88 -14.02
N VAL A 195 -5.16 -15.23 -13.14
CA VAL A 195 -4.22 -16.34 -13.38
C VAL A 195 -5.00 -17.65 -13.60
N GLN A 196 -6.03 -17.91 -12.79
CA GLN A 196 -6.84 -19.11 -12.89
C GLN A 196 -7.60 -19.22 -14.22
N ILE A 197 -8.15 -18.11 -14.73
CA ILE A 197 -8.84 -18.06 -16.04
C ILE A 197 -7.88 -18.31 -17.19
N PHE A 198 -6.63 -17.83 -17.10
CA PHE A 198 -5.60 -18.11 -18.10
C PHE A 198 -5.11 -19.57 -18.04
N GLY A 199 -5.29 -20.26 -16.90
CA GLY A 199 -4.78 -21.61 -16.67
C GLY A 199 -3.25 -21.63 -16.69
N GLY A 200 -2.65 -22.63 -17.35
CA GLY A 200 -1.19 -22.77 -17.41
C GLY A 200 -0.48 -21.54 -17.99
N ASN A 201 -1.10 -20.83 -18.95
CA ASN A 201 -0.57 -19.59 -19.50
C ASN A 201 -0.48 -18.48 -18.45
N GLY A 202 -1.41 -18.45 -17.50
CA GLY A 202 -1.43 -17.43 -16.43
C GLY A 202 -0.30 -17.57 -15.43
N PHE A 203 0.33 -18.75 -15.37
CA PHE A 203 1.51 -19.01 -14.55
C PHE A 203 2.83 -18.69 -15.26
N ASN A 204 2.79 -18.38 -16.56
CA ASN A 204 3.97 -18.08 -17.37
C ASN A 204 4.22 -16.56 -17.46
N SER A 205 5.48 -16.14 -17.38
CA SER A 205 5.89 -14.73 -17.42
C SER A 205 5.72 -14.04 -18.79
N GLU A 206 5.40 -14.78 -19.85
CA GLU A 206 4.99 -14.20 -21.14
C GLU A 206 3.59 -13.55 -21.06
N TYR A 207 2.77 -13.94 -20.07
CA TYR A 207 1.45 -13.40 -19.86
C TYR A 207 1.42 -12.41 -18.69
N PRO A 208 0.56 -11.38 -18.74
CA PRO A 208 0.66 -10.25 -17.81
C PRO A 208 0.15 -10.56 -16.40
N VAL A 209 -0.66 -11.60 -16.21
CA VAL A 209 -1.45 -11.81 -14.99
C VAL A 209 -0.62 -12.29 -13.79
N GLU A 210 0.49 -13.02 -14.01
CA GLU A 210 1.40 -13.41 -12.91
C GLU A 210 2.01 -12.19 -12.22
N LYS A 211 2.38 -11.18 -13.02
CA LYS A 211 2.92 -9.92 -12.51
C LYS A 211 1.89 -9.19 -11.67
N LEU A 212 0.63 -9.17 -12.10
CA LEU A 212 -0.46 -8.56 -11.34
C LEU A 212 -0.64 -9.26 -9.99
N MET A 213 -0.53 -10.59 -9.94
CA MET A 213 -0.63 -11.36 -8.70
C MET A 213 0.50 -11.02 -7.73
N ARG A 214 1.75 -10.94 -8.22
CA ARG A 214 2.89 -10.50 -7.40
C ARG A 214 2.73 -9.07 -6.91
N ASP A 215 2.31 -8.16 -7.78
CA ASP A 215 2.14 -6.74 -7.49
C ASP A 215 0.98 -6.48 -6.51
N ALA A 216 -0.09 -7.29 -6.54
CA ALA A 216 -1.27 -7.10 -5.71
C ALA A 216 -0.99 -7.29 -4.21
N LYS A 217 -0.06 -8.18 -3.85
CA LYS A 217 0.20 -8.56 -2.45
C LYS A 217 0.54 -7.37 -1.55
N ILE A 218 1.28 -6.39 -2.08
CA ILE A 218 1.75 -5.25 -1.30
C ILE A 218 0.61 -4.38 -0.77
N TYR A 219 -0.54 -4.35 -1.45
CA TYR A 219 -1.70 -3.56 -1.03
C TYR A 219 -2.31 -4.03 0.30
N GLN A 220 -2.05 -5.27 0.72
CA GLN A 220 -2.45 -5.77 2.05
C GLN A 220 -1.42 -5.47 3.15
N ILE A 221 -0.24 -4.94 2.80
CA ILE A 221 0.92 -4.80 3.70
C ILE A 221 1.23 -3.32 3.99
N TYR A 222 1.65 -2.56 2.97
CA TYR A 222 2.09 -1.18 3.15
C TYR A 222 0.91 -0.22 3.44
N GLU A 223 1.20 1.02 3.87
CA GLU A 223 0.16 2.04 4.15
C GLU A 223 -0.91 1.54 5.16
N GLY A 224 -0.44 0.74 6.13
CA GLY A 224 -1.22 0.07 7.18
C GLY A 224 -1.81 -1.26 6.72
N THR A 225 -1.40 -2.37 7.35
CA THR A 225 -1.78 -3.73 6.96
C THR A 225 -3.29 -3.97 6.96
N ALA A 226 -3.75 -5.03 6.30
CA ALA A 226 -5.15 -5.44 6.27
C ALA A 226 -5.78 -5.56 7.68
N GLN A 227 -5.00 -6.01 8.68
CA GLN A 227 -5.43 -6.13 10.08
C GLN A 227 -5.49 -4.76 10.76
N ILE A 228 -4.49 -3.89 10.52
CA ILE A 228 -4.50 -2.52 11.05
C ILE A 228 -5.69 -1.74 10.53
N GLN A 229 -6.04 -1.88 9.24
CA GLN A 229 -7.25 -1.23 8.72
C GLN A 229 -8.51 -1.72 9.42
N ARG A 230 -8.64 -3.03 9.67
CA ARG A 230 -9.79 -3.59 10.42
C ARG A 230 -9.85 -3.06 11.85
N LEU A 231 -8.71 -2.89 12.54
CA LEU A 231 -8.66 -2.25 13.86
C LEU A 231 -9.15 -0.80 13.81
N ILE A 232 -8.72 -0.02 12.81
CA ILE A 232 -9.17 1.36 12.62
C ILE A 232 -10.67 1.40 12.34
N ILE A 233 -11.16 0.57 11.42
CA ILE A 233 -12.59 0.48 11.09
C ILE A 233 -13.40 0.12 12.33
N ALA A 234 -12.97 -0.88 13.10
CA ALA A 234 -13.66 -1.29 14.33
C ALA A 234 -13.70 -0.15 15.35
N ARG A 235 -12.58 0.54 15.58
CA ARG A 235 -12.50 1.68 16.51
C ARG A 235 -13.42 2.82 16.08
N GLU A 236 -13.36 3.23 14.82
CA GLU A 236 -14.20 4.32 14.27
C GLU A 236 -15.68 3.92 14.22
N HIS A 237 -16.00 2.64 13.99
CA HIS A 237 -17.38 2.16 14.00
C HIS A 237 -17.95 2.16 15.42
N ILE A 238 -17.27 1.52 16.37
CA ILE A 238 -17.70 1.45 17.78
C ILE A 238 -17.80 2.86 18.38
N GLY A 239 -16.87 3.75 18.05
CA GLY A 239 -16.89 5.14 18.51
C GLY A 239 -18.13 5.93 18.10
N LYS A 240 -18.86 5.53 17.04
CA LYS A 240 -20.13 6.17 16.66
C LYS A 240 -21.30 5.81 17.58
N TYR A 241 -21.17 4.74 18.37
CA TYR A 241 -22.25 4.21 19.21
C TYR A 241 -21.92 4.23 20.70
N LYS A 242 -20.68 4.56 21.07
CA LYS A 242 -20.35 4.86 22.46
C LYS A 242 -20.89 6.25 22.80
N ASN A 243 -21.88 6.29 23.68
CA ASN A 243 -22.38 7.51 24.32
C ASN A 243 -21.26 8.24 25.05
#